data_AF-A0A934K4M5-F1
#
_entry.id   AF-A0A934K4M5-F1
#
_cell.length_a   1.000
_cell.length_b   1.000
_cell.length_c   1.000
_cell.angle_alpha   90.00
_cell.angle_beta   90.00
_cell.angle_gamma   90.00
#
_symmetry.space_group_name_H-M   'P 1'
#
loop_
_entity.id
_entity.type
_entity.pdbx_description
1 polymer ?
#
loop_
_entity_poly.entity_id
_entity_poly.type
_entity_poly.pdbx_seq_one_letter_code
_entity_poly.pdbx_strand_id
1 'polypeptide(L)' 'MLAVGERAPDLKLPSTGGEEVQLSEAFAGNRATILAFYALDFTPG' A
#
# COMPACT_ATOMS: atom_id res chain seq x y z
N MET A 1 -12.27 -10.15 -4.49
CA MET A 1 -11.58 -9.43 -5.57
C MET A 1 -11.95 -7.97 -5.41
N LEU A 2 -10.99 -7.05 -5.37
CA LEU A 2 -11.29 -5.61 -5.27
C LEU A 2 -11.65 -5.09 -6.66
N ALA A 3 -12.80 -4.43 -6.83
CA ALA A 3 -13.18 -3.84 -8.11
C ALA A 3 -12.75 -2.38 -8.22
N VAL A 4 -12.53 -1.90 -9.46
CA VAL A 4 -12.20 -0.50 -9.71
C VAL A 4 -13.37 0.39 -9.28
N GLY A 5 -13.08 1.45 -8.54
CA GLY A 5 -14.08 2.37 -7.99
C GLY A 5 -14.57 2.00 -6.58
N GLU A 6 -14.27 0.79 -6.10
CA GLU A 6 -14.49 0.44 -4.70
C GLU A 6 -13.46 1.12 -3.80
N ARG A 7 -13.88 1.42 -2.56
CA ARG A 7 -12.97 1.94 -1.55
C ARG A 7 -11.87 0.90 -1.28
N ALA A 8 -10.61 1.34 -1.34
CA ALA A 8 -9.49 0.49 -0.99
C ALA A 8 -9.59 0.02 0.48
N PRO A 9 -9.18 -1.22 0.78
CA PRO A 9 -9.15 -1.73 2.15
C PRO A 9 -8.10 -0.96 2.94
N ASP A 10 -8.41 -0.63 4.20
CA ASP A 10 -7.48 0.13 5.04
C ASP A 10 -6.43 -0.79 5.67
N LEU A 11 -5.36 -1.04 4.91
CA LEU A 11 -4.27 -1.94 5.31
C LEU A 11 -3.33 -1.25 6.29
N LYS A 12 -2.93 -2.00 7.31
CA LYS A 12 -1.84 -1.64 8.22
C LYS A 12 -0.68 -2.60 7.99
N LEU A 13 0.46 -2.09 7.54
CA LEU A 13 1.60 -2.91 7.10
C LEU A 13 2.88 -2.43 7.78
N PRO A 14 3.81 -3.35 8.14
CA PRO A 14 5.14 -2.95 8.55
C PRO A 14 5.89 -2.33 7.37
N SER A 15 6.76 -1.37 7.66
CA SER A 15 7.63 -0.73 6.67
C SER A 15 9.09 -1.13 6.88
N THR A 16 9.93 -0.78 5.90
CA THR A 16 11.40 -0.90 6.03
C THR A 16 12.01 0.07 7.04
N GLY A 17 11.27 1.11 7.48
CA GLY A 17 11.72 2.06 8.51
C GLY A 17 11.52 1.56 9.94
N GLY A 18 10.75 0.48 10.12
CA GLY A 18 10.41 -0.09 11.43
C GLY A 18 9.12 0.46 12.03
N GLU A 19 8.55 1.51 11.44
CA GLU A 19 7.20 1.99 11.72
C GLU A 19 6.14 1.19 10.96
N GLU A 20 4.92 1.18 11.49
CA GLU A 20 3.75 0.71 10.77
C GLU A 20 3.18 1.83 9.89
N VAL A 21 2.71 1.48 8.70
CA VAL A 21 2.06 2.38 7.74
C VAL A 21 0.59 1.98 7.60
N GLN A 22 -0.30 2.95 7.80
CA GLN A 22 -1.73 2.82 7.56
C GLN A 22 -2.09 3.46 6.20
N LEU A 23 -2.77 2.71 5.32
CA LEU A 23 -3.06 3.17 3.96
C LEU A 23 -3.92 4.45 3.94
N SER A 24 -4.92 4.56 4.81
CA SER A 24 -5.76 5.75 4.90
C SER A 24 -5.00 7.01 5.33
N GLU A 25 -4.01 6.88 6.22
CA GLU A 25 -3.15 7.99 6.63
C GLU A 25 -2.22 8.42 5.48
N ALA A 26 -1.60 7.44 4.81
CA ALA A 26 -0.78 7.69 3.63
C ALA A 26 -1.60 8.35 2.50
N PHE A 27 -2.87 8.01 2.34
CA PHE A 27 -3.77 8.66 1.40
C PHE A 27 -4.19 10.07 1.85
N ALA A 28 -4.54 10.27 3.12
CA ALA A 28 -4.95 11.57 3.65
C ALA A 28 -3.85 12.64 3.50
N GLY A 29 -2.59 12.25 3.59
CA GLY A 29 -1.44 13.14 3.38
C GLY A 29 -1.12 13.46 1.91
N ASN A 30 -1.77 12.81 0.94
CA ASN A 30 -1.43 12.90 -0.48
C ASN A 30 -2.67 13.13 -1.36
N ARG A 31 -2.47 13.64 -2.58
CA ARG A 31 -3.59 13.79 -3.54
C ARG A 31 -4.00 12.45 -4.17
N ALA A 32 -3.04 11.53 -4.31
CA ALA A 32 -3.22 10.19 -4.82
C ALA A 32 -2.12 9.29 -4.24
N THR A 33 -2.42 8.00 -4.09
CA THR A 33 -1.51 7.00 -3.53
C THR A 33 -1.47 5.78 -4.44
N ILE A 34 -0.26 5.30 -4.76
CA ILE A 34 -0.05 4.07 -5.53
C ILE A 34 0.48 3.01 -4.57
N LEU A 35 -0.24 1.90 -4.47
CA LEU A 35 0.19 0.70 -3.74
C LEU A 35 0.48 -0.42 -4.75
N ALA A 36 1.72 -0.88 -4.78
CA ALA A 36 2.16 -1.94 -5.68
C ALA A 36 2.61 -3.16 -4.86
N PHE A 37 2.11 -4.33 -5.24
CA PHE A 37 2.59 -5.61 -4.72
C PHE A 37 3.55 -6.21 -5.73
N TYR A 38 4.67 -6.74 -5.26
CA TYR A 38 5.63 -7.49 -6.07
C TYR A 38 5.84 -8.87 -5.45
N ALA A 39 6.34 -9.81 -6.25
CA ALA A 39 6.38 -11.22 -5.86
C ALA A 39 7.35 -11.48 -4.70
N LEU A 40 8.62 -11.14 -4.88
CA LEU A 40 9.66 -11.35 -3.88
C LEU A 40 10.88 -10.48 -4.20
N ASP A 41 11.60 -10.07 -3.16
CA ASP A 41 12.90 -9.41 -3.30
C ASP A 41 13.91 -10.29 -4.06
N PHE A 42 14.86 -9.64 -4.74
CA PHE A 42 15.96 -10.30 -5.47
C PHE A 42 15.51 -11.29 -6.54
N THR A 43 14.29 -11.16 -7.06
CA THR A 43 13.83 -11.93 -8.22
C THR A 43 14.00 -11.12 -9.50
N PRO A 44 14.53 -11.74 -10.59
CA PRO A 44 14.58 -11.07 -11.88
C PRO A 44 13.16 -10.86 -12.43
N GLY A 45 12.93 -9.69 -13.02
CA GLY A 45 11.69 -9.32 -13.72
C GLY A 45 11.85 -9.40 -15.22
#